data_AF-A0A1G0NRL1-F1
#
_entry.id   AF-A0A1G0NRL1-F1
#
_cell.length_a   1.000
_cell.length_b   1.000
_cell.length_c   1.000
_cell.angle_alpha   90.00
_cell.angle_beta   90.00
_cell.angle_gamma   90.00
#
_symmetry.space_group_name_H-M   'P 1'
#
loop_
_entity.id
_entity.type
_entity.pdbx_description
1 polymer ?
#
loop_
_entity_poly.entity_id
_entity_poly.type
_entity_poly.pdbx_seq_one_letter_code
_entity_poly.pdbx_strand_id
1 'polypeptide(L)'
;MEELKSKLGVSGVVLTGEDIFNAKCSACHAVDQKKVGPAYKDVVPKYVGRKEQMMAFVLNPIKINPAFPPMPGQGLKPAEADSIVSYLLRKLGPADTKGAAPGQTAPKK
;
A
#
# COMPACT_ATOMS: atom_id res chain seq x y z
N MET A 1 -13.33 -27.80 -13.20
CA MET A 1 -12.35 -27.04 -12.39
C MET A 1 -12.99 -26.10 -11.36
N GLU A 2 -14.28 -25.76 -11.47
CA GLU A 2 -14.97 -24.92 -10.48
C GLU A 2 -15.26 -25.67 -9.16
N GLU A 3 -15.62 -26.95 -9.22
CA GLU A 3 -15.94 -27.77 -8.03
C GLU A 3 -14.75 -28.08 -7.11
N LEU A 4 -13.52 -28.01 -7.63
CA LEU A 4 -12.31 -28.31 -6.83
C LEU A 4 -12.00 -27.17 -5.85
N LYS A 5 -12.40 -25.93 -6.17
CA LYS A 5 -12.21 -24.76 -5.30
C LYS A 5 -13.15 -24.78 -4.09
N SER A 6 -14.39 -25.25 -4.26
CA SER A 6 -15.36 -25.39 -3.16
C SER A 6 -15.03 -26.53 -2.18
N LYS A 7 -14.47 -27.65 -2.66
CA LYS A 7 -14.16 -28.81 -1.80
C LYS A 7 -12.87 -28.65 -0.99
N LEU A 8 -12.02 -27.68 -1.33
CA LEU A 8 -10.73 -27.44 -0.65
C LEU A 8 -10.76 -26.30 0.37
N GLY A 9 -11.92 -25.70 0.67
CA GLY A 9 -12.02 -24.66 1.70
C GLY A 9 -11.14 -23.42 1.45
N VAL A 10 -10.59 -23.26 0.24
CA VAL A 10 -9.83 -22.07 -0.15
C VAL A 10 -10.85 -21.01 -0.57
N SER A 11 -11.56 -20.48 0.42
CA SER A 11 -12.14 -19.14 0.30
C SER A 11 -10.98 -18.22 -0.02
N GLY A 12 -11.00 -17.59 -1.20
CA GLY A 12 -9.95 -16.66 -1.61
C GLY A 12 -9.80 -15.60 -0.54
N VAL A 13 -8.75 -15.71 0.28
CA VAL A 13 -8.50 -14.81 1.39
C VAL A 13 -8.22 -13.45 0.78
N VAL A 14 -9.20 -12.55 0.86
CA VAL A 14 -9.00 -11.13 0.56
C VAL A 14 -8.20 -10.58 1.74
N LEU A 15 -6.88 -10.51 1.57
CA LEU A 15 -6.00 -9.94 2.58
C LEU A 15 -6.35 -8.46 2.77
N THR A 16 -6.61 -8.06 4.02
CA THR A 16 -6.89 -6.65 4.30
C THR A 16 -5.62 -5.81 4.18
N GLY A 17 -5.78 -4.49 4.01
CA GLY A 17 -4.63 -3.58 4.03
C GLY A 17 -3.81 -3.66 5.32
N GLU A 18 -4.44 -4.01 6.45
CA GLU A 18 -3.73 -4.21 7.71
C GLU A 18 -2.92 -5.52 7.73
N ASP A 19 -3.48 -6.61 7.21
CA ASP A 19 -2.77 -7.89 7.12
C ASP A 19 -1.52 -7.76 6.23
N ILE A 20 -1.68 -7.11 5.08
CA ILE A 20 -0.58 -6.83 4.14
C ILE A 20 0.46 -5.93 4.81
N PHE A 21 0.02 -4.89 5.53
CA PHE A 21 0.92 -3.98 6.26
C PHE A 21 1.81 -4.75 7.25
N ASN A 22 1.17 -5.57 8.08
CA ASN A 22 1.85 -6.34 9.11
C ASN A 22 2.82 -7.35 8.49
N ALA A 23 2.41 -8.03 7.42
CA ALA A 23 3.21 -9.07 6.79
C ALA A 23 4.38 -8.54 5.92
N LYS A 24 4.22 -7.39 5.26
CA LYS A 24 5.17 -6.92 4.23
C LYS A 24 5.87 -5.60 4.56
N CYS A 25 5.29 -4.76 5.40
CA CYS A 25 5.71 -3.36 5.53
C CYS A 25 6.28 -3.03 6.91
N SER A 26 5.68 -3.59 7.97
CA SER A 26 5.99 -3.29 9.38
C SER A 26 7.42 -3.64 9.82
N ALA A 27 8.06 -4.58 9.12
CA ALA A 27 9.43 -5.01 9.39
C ALA A 27 10.45 -3.90 9.05
N CYS A 28 10.22 -3.16 7.97
CA CYS A 28 11.15 -2.15 7.46
C CYS A 28 10.77 -0.72 7.83
N HIS A 29 9.50 -0.47 8.11
CA HIS A 29 8.97 0.86 8.39
C HIS A 29 8.25 0.93 9.75
N ALA A 30 8.23 2.12 10.33
CA ALA A 30 7.45 2.42 11.52
C ALA A 30 6.67 3.72 11.32
N VAL A 31 5.67 3.96 12.16
CA VAL A 31 4.85 5.18 12.07
C VAL A 31 5.68 6.41 12.43
N ASP A 32 6.36 6.37 13.58
CA ASP A 32 6.92 7.58 14.19
C ASP A 32 8.45 7.68 14.16
N GLN A 33 9.13 6.67 13.66
CA GLN A 33 10.59 6.59 13.66
C GLN A 33 11.13 5.98 12.37
N LYS A 34 12.34 6.40 12.02
CA LYS A 34 13.12 5.78 10.95
C LYS A 34 13.54 4.37 11.38
N LYS A 35 13.40 3.40 10.48
CA LYS A 35 13.96 2.05 10.61
C LYS A 35 14.88 1.80 9.41
N VAL A 36 14.58 0.78 8.60
CA VAL A 36 15.23 0.55 7.31
C VAL A 36 14.74 1.59 6.30
N GLY A 37 13.43 1.79 6.27
CA GLY A 37 12.76 2.85 5.51
C GLY A 37 12.44 4.09 6.36
N PRO A 38 11.95 5.16 5.71
CA PRO A 38 11.49 6.37 6.40
C PRO A 38 10.28 6.09 7.30
N ALA A 39 10.09 6.93 8.31
CA ALA A 39 8.90 6.91 9.14
C ALA A 39 7.67 7.28 8.31
N TYR A 40 6.54 6.60 8.51
CA TYR A 40 5.34 6.86 7.72
C TYR A 40 4.79 8.27 7.93
N LYS A 41 4.90 8.83 9.14
CA LYS A 41 4.46 10.21 9.41
C LYS A 41 5.16 11.27 8.54
N ASP A 42 6.38 10.98 8.06
CA ASP A 42 7.17 11.92 7.26
C ASP A 42 6.88 11.80 5.75
N VAL A 43 6.28 10.69 5.32
CA VAL A 43 6.06 10.37 3.90
C VAL A 43 4.59 10.33 3.52
N VAL A 44 3.73 9.70 4.32
CA VAL A 44 2.31 9.49 3.97
C VAL A 44 1.55 10.81 3.75
N PRO A 45 1.76 11.88 4.54
CA PRO A 45 1.11 13.17 4.27
C PRO A 45 1.42 13.74 2.88
N LYS A 46 2.58 13.42 2.30
CA LYS A 46 2.94 13.87 0.95
C LYS A 46 2.07 13.20 -0.11
N TYR A 47 1.50 12.03 0.15
CA TYR A 47 0.68 11.27 -0.79
C TYR A 47 -0.82 11.50 -0.66
N VAL A 48 -1.26 12.41 0.23
CA VAL A 48 -2.68 12.81 0.31
C VAL A 48 -3.13 13.37 -1.05
N GLY A 49 -4.21 12.82 -1.59
CA GLY A 49 -4.70 13.14 -2.94
C GLY A 49 -3.84 12.57 -4.09
N ARG A 50 -2.81 11.77 -3.80
CA ARG A 50 -1.88 11.16 -4.77
C ARG A 50 -1.77 9.65 -4.58
N LYS A 51 -2.92 9.00 -4.37
CA LYS A 51 -3.02 7.56 -4.08
C LYS A 51 -2.33 6.72 -5.17
N GLU A 52 -2.60 7.02 -6.43
CA GLU A 52 -2.05 6.28 -7.57
C GLU A 52 -0.52 6.39 -7.65
N GLN A 53 0.05 7.53 -7.28
CA GLN A 53 1.51 7.70 -7.22
C GLN A 53 2.13 6.83 -6.11
N MET A 54 1.45 6.74 -4.96
CA MET A 54 1.90 5.87 -3.87
C MET A 54 1.79 4.40 -4.26
N MET A 55 0.72 4.01 -4.94
CA MET A 55 0.55 2.63 -5.44
C MET A 55 1.62 2.28 -6.47
N ALA A 56 1.90 3.16 -7.44
CA ALA A 56 2.94 2.93 -8.44
C ALA A 56 4.32 2.73 -7.77
N PHE A 57 4.63 3.53 -6.75
CA PHE A 57 5.86 3.37 -5.97
C PHE A 57 5.91 2.06 -5.19
N VAL A 58 4.81 1.64 -4.54
CA VAL A 58 4.76 0.40 -3.76
C VAL A 58 4.89 -0.84 -4.66
N LEU A 59 4.32 -0.79 -5.87
CA LEU A 59 4.43 -1.86 -6.87
C LEU A 59 5.83 -1.94 -7.47
N ASN A 60 6.42 -0.78 -7.80
CA ASN A 60 7.73 -0.68 -8.45
C ASN A 60 8.59 0.39 -7.75
N PRO A 61 9.18 0.06 -6.59
CA PRO A 61 9.93 1.02 -5.81
C PRO A 61 11.19 1.47 -6.54
N ILE A 62 11.39 2.79 -6.54
CA ILE A 62 12.61 3.44 -7.04
C ILE A 62 13.32 4.16 -5.92
N LYS A 63 14.64 4.34 -6.05
CA LYS A 63 15.39 5.11 -5.05
C LYS A 63 15.10 6.61 -5.22
N ILE A 64 14.41 7.20 -4.24
CA ILE A 64 14.10 8.64 -4.21
C ILE A 64 15.08 9.39 -3.30
N ASN A 65 15.27 8.91 -2.07
CA ASN A 65 16.11 9.57 -1.09
C ASN A 65 17.47 8.83 -0.96
N PRO A 66 18.60 9.49 -1.21
CA PRO A 66 19.92 8.88 -1.11
C PRO A 66 20.28 8.39 0.30
N ALA A 67 19.66 8.94 1.34
CA ALA A 67 19.87 8.57 2.75
C ALA A 67 19.22 7.24 3.16
N PHE A 68 18.51 6.58 2.25
CA PHE A 68 17.86 5.28 2.46
C PHE A 68 18.32 4.25 1.43
N PRO A 69 18.38 2.96 1.80
CA PRO A 69 18.60 1.89 0.84
C PRO A 69 17.45 1.82 -0.17
N PRO A 70 17.67 1.24 -1.36
CA PRO A 70 16.58 0.99 -2.30
C PRO A 70 15.55 0.05 -1.66
N MET A 71 14.27 0.43 -1.70
CA MET A 71 13.19 -0.44 -1.23
C MET A 71 13.04 -1.62 -2.20
N PRO A 72 13.02 -2.87 -1.71
CA PRO A 72 12.85 -4.03 -2.59
C PRO A 72 11.41 -4.12 -3.10
N GLY A 73 11.22 -4.71 -4.28
CA GLY A 73 9.90 -5.03 -4.82
C GLY A 73 9.15 -6.01 -3.91
N GLN A 74 7.89 -5.73 -3.59
CA GLN A 74 7.11 -6.50 -2.62
C GLN A 74 6.29 -7.65 -3.24
N GLY A 75 6.31 -7.76 -4.57
CA GLY A 75 5.52 -8.76 -5.31
C GLY A 75 4.01 -8.60 -5.13
N LEU A 76 3.55 -7.39 -4.79
CA LEU A 76 2.14 -7.10 -4.59
C LEU A 76 1.39 -7.02 -5.91
N LYS A 77 0.15 -7.49 -5.91
CA LYS A 77 -0.81 -7.28 -6.99
C LYS A 77 -1.43 -5.87 -6.88
N PRO A 78 -2.01 -5.33 -7.96
CA PRO A 78 -2.64 -4.00 -7.93
C PRO A 78 -3.71 -3.84 -6.85
N ALA A 79 -4.53 -4.87 -6.60
CA ALA A 79 -5.57 -4.84 -5.56
C ALA A 79 -4.99 -4.81 -4.13
N GLU A 80 -3.87 -5.52 -3.91
CA GLU A 80 -3.17 -5.52 -2.62
C GLU A 80 -2.50 -4.16 -2.38
N ALA A 81 -1.89 -3.58 -3.42
CA ALA A 81 -1.31 -2.24 -3.40
C ALA A 81 -2.37 -1.16 -3.10
N ASP A 82 -3.56 -1.26 -3.69
CA ASP A 82 -4.67 -0.37 -3.37
C ASP A 82 -5.08 -0.48 -1.89
N SER A 83 -5.22 -1.71 -1.40
CA SER A 83 -5.65 -2.00 -0.02
C SER A 83 -4.67 -1.44 1.02
N ILE A 84 -3.36 -1.65 0.82
CA ILE A 84 -2.33 -1.16 1.74
C ILE A 84 -2.19 0.37 1.68
N VAL A 85 -2.24 0.97 0.49
CA VAL A 85 -2.13 2.43 0.35
C VAL A 85 -3.35 3.12 0.97
N SER A 86 -4.55 2.58 0.74
CA SER A 86 -5.78 3.08 1.36
C SER A 86 -5.71 2.97 2.88
N TYR A 87 -5.18 1.86 3.41
CA TYR A 87 -4.97 1.68 4.84
C TYR A 87 -4.01 2.72 5.42
N LEU A 88 -2.87 2.95 4.77
CA LEU A 88 -1.87 3.94 5.21
C LEU A 88 -2.43 5.37 5.18
N LEU A 89 -3.11 5.75 4.10
CA LEU A 89 -3.74 7.07 3.98
C LEU A 89 -4.86 7.27 5.00
N ARG A 90 -5.67 6.24 5.28
CA ARG A 90 -6.72 6.32 6.32
C ARG A 90 -6.14 6.42 7.73
N LYS A 91 -5.04 5.71 8.00
CA LYS A 91 -4.43 5.66 9.33
C LYS A 91 -3.60 6.90 9.66
N LEU A 92 -2.99 7.52 8.64
CA LEU A 92 -1.96 8.55 8.82
C LEU A 92 -2.19 9.83 7.99
N GLY A 93 -3.16 9.83 7.09
CA GLY A 93 -3.66 11.04 6.44
C GLY A 93 -4.67 11.79 7.31
N PRO A 94 -4.98 13.05 6.98
CA PRO A 94 -6.03 13.80 7.67
C PRO A 94 -7.38 13.08 7.53
N ALA A 95 -8.14 13.05 8.64
CA ALA A 95 -9.33 12.24 8.84
C ALA A 95 -10.52 12.58 7.91
N ASP A 96 -10.40 13.61 7.07
CA ASP A 96 -11.48 14.13 6.22
C ASP A 96 -11.64 13.40 4.87
N THR A 97 -10.83 12.39 4.56
CA THR A 97 -11.00 11.58 3.34
C THR A 97 -11.88 10.36 3.60
N LYS A 98 -13.16 10.62 3.89
CA LYS A 98 -14.23 9.61 3.86
C LYS A 98 -14.40 9.12 2.41
N GLY A 99 -13.67 8.07 2.05
CA GLY A 99 -13.95 7.21 0.89
C GLY A 99 -13.61 7.79 -0.48
N ALA A 100 -12.37 7.59 -0.93
CA ALA A 100 -12.13 7.40 -2.36
C ALA A 100 -12.24 5.90 -2.65
N ALA A 101 -13.47 5.45 -2.89
CA ALA A 101 -13.79 4.14 -3.48
C ALA A 101 -13.18 4.03 -4.90
N PRO A 102 -13.06 2.81 -5.47
CA PRO A 102 -12.15 2.53 -6.57
C PRO A 102 -12.69 3.09 -7.90
N GLY A 103 -11.77 3.70 -8.66
CA GLY A 103 -12.02 4.18 -10.02
C GLY A 103 -12.32 5.68 -10.07
N GLN A 104 -11.39 6.43 -10.68
CA GLN A 104 -11.68 7.46 -11.68
C GLN A 104 -10.38 8.04 -12.26
N THR A 105 -10.01 7.46 -13.40
CA THR A 105 -9.56 8.11 -14.65
C THR A 105 -8.55 9.25 -14.60
N ALA A 106 -7.37 8.94 -15.16
CA ALA A 106 -6.39 9.90 -15.67
C ALA A 106 -7.00 10.87 -16.70
N PRO A 107 -6.61 12.17 -16.70
CA PRO A 107 -6.78 13.01 -17.87
C PRO A 107 -5.65 12.71 -18.87
N LYS A 108 -6.04 12.19 -20.04
CA LYS A 108 -5.22 12.19 -21.25
C LYS A 108 -4.99 13.64 -21.70
N LYS A 109 -3.78 13.97 -22.14
CA LYS A 109 -3.54 15.10 -23.04
C LYS A 109 -2.60 14.66 -24.14
#